data_AF-A0A4P7UHB6-F1
#
_entry.id   AF-A0A4P7UHB6-F1
#
_cell.length_a   1.000
_cell.length_b   1.000
_cell.length_c   1.000
_cell.angle_alpha   90.00
_cell.angle_beta   90.00
_cell.angle_gamma   90.00
#
_symmetry.space_group_name_H-M   'P 1'
#
loop_
_entity.id
_entity.type
_entity.pdbx_description
1 polymer ?
#
loop_
_entity_poly.entity_id
_entity_poly.type
_entity_poly.pdbx_seq_one_letter_code
_entity_poly.pdbx_strand_id
1 'polypeptide(L)'
;MKIVLATCSAFPAGEPGHERLDAALTARGADVEWSVWDDPEVDWAAADLVAVRATWDYIERPEEFLAWARRVEGVTLLTHGSDVMAWNMDKAYLVALAEAGVVPVVPSRLLHGPDDLARARADWGDVVVKPRVGAGGVGWSWSSPRSPSTPSTSPTGH
;
A
#
# COMPACT_ATOMS: atom_id res chain seq x y z
N MET A 1 -0.15 -27.71 -9.74
CA MET A 1 -0.67 -26.79 -8.70
C MET A 1 -1.24 -25.59 -9.44
N LYS A 2 -2.52 -25.29 -9.28
CA LYS A 2 -3.17 -24.12 -9.86
C LYS A 2 -2.95 -22.91 -8.95
N ILE A 3 -2.31 -21.88 -9.49
CA ILE A 3 -2.04 -20.61 -8.81
C ILE A 3 -2.79 -19.51 -9.56
N VAL A 4 -3.67 -18.80 -8.85
CA VAL A 4 -4.30 -17.59 -9.39
C VAL A 4 -3.57 -16.37 -8.85
N LEU A 5 -3.11 -15.51 -9.74
CA LEU A 5 -2.47 -14.24 -9.46
C LEU A 5 -3.53 -13.13 -9.52
N ALA A 6 -3.96 -12.65 -8.35
CA ALA A 6 -4.99 -11.63 -8.25
C ALA A 6 -4.43 -10.24 -8.66
N THR A 7 -5.16 -9.57 -9.55
CA THR A 7 -4.83 -8.26 -10.12
C THR A 7 -6.07 -7.36 -10.16
N CYS A 8 -5.96 -6.13 -10.66
CA CYS A 8 -7.10 -5.24 -10.88
C CYS A 8 -7.46 -5.10 -12.37
N SER A 9 -8.63 -4.49 -12.62
CA SER A 9 -9.16 -4.28 -13.98
C SER A 9 -8.28 -3.43 -14.90
N ALA A 10 -7.38 -2.61 -14.35
CA ALA A 10 -6.40 -1.86 -15.14
C ALA A 10 -5.27 -2.76 -15.70
N PHE A 11 -5.04 -3.92 -15.10
CA PHE A 11 -3.98 -4.87 -15.46
C PHE A 11 -4.53 -6.30 -15.52
N PRO A 12 -5.56 -6.58 -16.35
CA PRO A 12 -6.27 -7.86 -16.33
C PRO A 12 -5.39 -9.05 -16.75
N ALA A 13 -4.36 -8.80 -17.55
CA ALA A 13 -3.38 -9.80 -17.97
C ALA A 13 -2.12 -9.86 -17.07
N GLY A 14 -2.06 -9.04 -16.02
CA GLY A 14 -0.92 -8.93 -15.13
C GLY A 14 -0.21 -7.58 -15.16
N GLU A 15 0.61 -7.36 -14.15
CA GLU A 15 1.38 -6.12 -13.93
C GLU A 15 2.56 -6.00 -14.91
N PRO A 16 3.04 -4.78 -15.25
CA PRO A 16 4.16 -4.62 -16.16
C PRO A 16 5.40 -5.45 -15.73
N GLY A 17 5.87 -6.33 -16.61
CA GLY A 17 7.00 -7.23 -16.35
C GLY A 17 6.63 -8.58 -15.72
N HIS A 18 5.33 -8.92 -15.64
CA HIS A 18 4.83 -10.18 -15.09
C HIS A 18 5.39 -11.43 -15.78
N GLU A 19 5.86 -11.34 -17.04
CA GLU A 19 6.30 -12.49 -17.83
C GLU A 19 7.45 -13.26 -17.15
N ARG A 20 8.28 -12.56 -16.36
CA ARG A 20 9.34 -13.19 -15.58
C ARG A 20 8.81 -14.03 -14.42
N LEU A 21 7.75 -13.56 -13.77
CA LEU A 21 7.07 -14.28 -12.69
C LEU A 21 6.38 -15.51 -13.25
N ASP A 22 5.61 -15.34 -14.32
CA ASP A 22 4.88 -16.41 -14.99
C ASP A 22 5.84 -17.52 -15.43
N ALA A 23 6.93 -17.16 -16.12
CA ALA A 23 7.95 -18.12 -16.55
C ALA A 23 8.58 -18.86 -15.36
N ALA A 24 8.86 -18.16 -14.25
CA ALA A 24 9.46 -18.77 -13.08
C ALA A 24 8.53 -19.75 -12.34
N LEU A 25 7.23 -19.46 -12.31
CA LEU A 25 6.20 -20.32 -11.71
C LEU A 25 5.91 -21.54 -12.62
N THR A 26 5.74 -21.32 -13.92
CA THR A 26 5.53 -22.39 -14.90
C THR A 26 6.72 -23.34 -14.97
N ALA A 27 7.95 -22.82 -14.89
CA ALA A 27 9.16 -23.66 -14.82
C ALA A 27 9.20 -24.56 -13.57
N ARG A 28 8.41 -24.25 -12.54
CA ARG A 28 8.22 -25.08 -11.33
C ARG A 28 7.01 -26.00 -11.42
N GLY A 29 6.33 -26.06 -12.57
CA GLY A 29 5.16 -26.91 -12.81
C GLY A 29 3.85 -26.34 -12.25
N ALA A 30 3.80 -25.04 -11.95
CA ALA A 30 2.55 -24.37 -11.63
C ALA A 30 1.74 -24.10 -12.91
N ASP A 31 0.42 -24.25 -12.80
CA ASP A 31 -0.55 -23.73 -13.74
C ASP A 31 -0.96 -22.34 -13.25
N VAL A 32 -0.68 -21.29 -14.02
CA VAL A 32 -0.75 -19.90 -13.56
C VAL A 32 -1.80 -19.15 -14.36
N GLU A 33 -2.71 -18.49 -13.66
CA GLU A 33 -3.78 -17.69 -14.23
C GLU A 33 -3.79 -16.30 -13.57
N TRP A 34 -3.97 -15.24 -14.35
CA TRP A 34 -4.22 -13.90 -13.83
C TRP A 34 -5.73 -13.64 -13.79
N SER A 35 -6.22 -13.15 -12.65
CA SER A 35 -7.65 -12.87 -12.48
C SER A 35 -7.88 -11.56 -11.75
N VAL A 36 -8.87 -10.80 -12.21
CA VAL A 36 -9.27 -9.54 -11.59
C VAL A 36 -9.99 -9.85 -10.27
N TRP A 37 -9.55 -9.23 -9.16
CA TRP A 37 -9.99 -9.61 -7.82
C TRP A 37 -11.50 -9.44 -7.59
N ASP A 38 -12.12 -8.43 -8.20
CA ASP A 38 -13.54 -8.13 -8.09
C ASP A 38 -14.39 -8.70 -9.24
N ASP A 39 -13.82 -9.58 -10.07
CA ASP A 39 -14.58 -10.29 -11.09
C ASP A 39 -15.47 -11.37 -10.45
N PRO A 40 -16.82 -11.25 -10.54
CA PRO A 40 -17.73 -12.21 -9.91
C PRO A 40 -17.74 -13.58 -10.59
N GLU A 41 -17.21 -13.71 -11.80
CA GLU A 41 -17.21 -14.96 -12.56
C GLU A 41 -16.01 -15.87 -12.21
N VAL A 42 -15.06 -15.38 -11.42
CA VAL A 42 -13.86 -16.14 -11.03
C VAL A 42 -14.19 -17.15 -9.92
N ASP A 43 -14.00 -18.43 -10.22
CA ASP A 43 -14.06 -19.51 -9.23
C ASP A 43 -12.74 -19.64 -8.45
N TRP A 44 -12.63 -18.90 -7.36
CA TRP A 44 -11.47 -18.92 -6.47
C TRP A 44 -11.24 -20.28 -5.78
N ALA A 45 -12.29 -21.08 -5.59
CA ALA A 45 -12.19 -22.38 -4.91
C ALA A 45 -11.49 -23.44 -5.78
N ALA A 46 -11.43 -23.23 -7.10
CA ALA A 46 -10.71 -24.09 -8.02
C ALA A 46 -9.17 -23.91 -7.95
N ALA A 47 -8.67 -22.86 -7.29
CA ALA A 47 -7.25 -22.62 -7.12
C ALA A 47 -6.67 -23.37 -5.92
N ASP A 48 -5.45 -23.88 -6.03
CA ASP A 48 -4.70 -24.38 -4.87
C ASP A 48 -4.12 -23.22 -4.02
N LEU A 49 -3.87 -22.07 -4.66
CA LEU A 49 -3.33 -20.86 -4.04
C LEU A 49 -3.77 -19.62 -4.83
N VAL A 50 -4.15 -18.58 -4.10
CA VAL A 50 -4.35 -17.23 -4.63
C VAL A 50 -3.24 -16.33 -4.10
N ALA A 51 -2.50 -15.70 -5.00
CA ALA A 51 -1.45 -14.74 -4.65
C ALA A 51 -1.86 -13.32 -5.04
N VAL A 52 -1.84 -12.40 -4.08
CA VAL A 52 -2.15 -10.98 -4.33
C VAL A 52 -0.95 -10.29 -5.01
N ARG A 53 -1.19 -9.71 -6.18
CA ARG A 53 -0.18 -9.00 -6.99
C ARG A 53 -0.57 -7.53 -7.17
N ALA A 54 -1.14 -7.17 -8.31
CA ALA A 54 -1.44 -5.78 -8.69
C ALA A 54 -2.90 -5.39 -8.44
N THR A 55 -3.46 -5.72 -7.28
CA THR A 55 -4.80 -5.27 -6.84
C THR A 55 -4.81 -3.80 -6.42
N TRP A 56 -4.08 -2.93 -7.12
CA TRP A 56 -3.73 -1.58 -6.65
C TRP A 56 -4.91 -0.62 -6.51
N ASP A 57 -6.03 -0.93 -7.15
CA ASP A 57 -7.31 -0.22 -7.03
C ASP A 57 -8.01 -0.46 -5.69
N TYR A 58 -7.53 -1.38 -4.84
CA TYR A 58 -8.09 -1.61 -3.50
C TYR A 58 -8.16 -0.32 -2.68
N ILE A 59 -7.28 0.64 -2.93
CA ILE A 59 -7.16 1.88 -2.15
C ILE A 59 -8.42 2.74 -2.26
N GLU A 60 -9.15 2.60 -3.36
CA GLU A 60 -10.43 3.28 -3.61
C GLU A 60 -11.58 2.51 -2.98
N ARG A 61 -11.40 1.19 -2.77
CA ARG A 61 -12.43 0.24 -2.33
C ARG A 61 -11.93 -0.70 -1.21
N PRO A 62 -11.38 -0.17 -0.09
CA PRO A 62 -10.65 -0.98 0.88
C PRO A 62 -11.53 -1.98 1.62
N GLU A 63 -12.77 -1.61 1.94
CA GLU A 63 -13.72 -2.50 2.61
C GLU A 63 -14.14 -3.67 1.73
N GLU A 64 -14.37 -3.39 0.44
CA GLU A 64 -14.73 -4.39 -0.56
C GLU A 64 -13.57 -5.38 -0.79
N PHE A 65 -12.35 -4.87 -0.90
CA PHE A 65 -11.14 -5.68 -1.02
C PHE A 65 -10.94 -6.59 0.19
N LEU A 66 -11.09 -6.08 1.41
CA LEU A 66 -10.97 -6.90 2.62
C LEU A 66 -12.09 -7.94 2.74
N ALA A 67 -13.30 -7.60 2.29
CA ALA A 67 -14.39 -8.57 2.21
C ALA A 67 -14.08 -9.68 1.20
N TRP A 68 -13.51 -9.33 0.04
CA TRP A 68 -13.03 -10.29 -0.95
C TRP A 68 -11.94 -11.20 -0.37
N ALA A 69 -10.90 -10.63 0.23
CA ALA A 69 -9.78 -11.38 0.81
C ALA A 69 -10.27 -12.42 1.83
N ARG A 70 -11.19 -12.03 2.73
CA ARG A 70 -11.81 -12.96 3.70
C ARG A 70 -12.60 -14.07 3.03
N ARG A 71 -13.34 -13.78 1.95
CA ARG A 71 -14.09 -14.81 1.21
C ARG A 71 -13.15 -15.81 0.55
N VAL A 72 -12.10 -15.33 -0.11
CA VAL A 72 -11.11 -16.17 -0.80
C VAL A 72 -10.34 -17.05 0.20
N GLU A 73 -9.87 -16.48 1.30
CA GLU A 73 -9.20 -17.23 2.38
C GLU A 73 -10.08 -18.32 3.00
N GLY A 74 -11.40 -18.14 2.97
CA GLY A 74 -12.35 -19.16 3.44
C GLY A 74 -12.50 -20.38 2.51
N VAL A 75 -12.06 -20.29 1.24
CA VAL A 75 -12.23 -21.36 0.24
C VAL A 75 -10.93 -21.89 -0.34
N THR A 76 -9.83 -21.15 -0.23
CA THR A 76 -8.51 -21.57 -0.71
C THR A 76 -7.39 -20.87 0.08
N LEU A 77 -6.14 -21.28 -0.15
CA LEU A 77 -4.98 -20.60 0.43
C LEU A 77 -4.82 -19.20 -0.20
N LEU A 78 -4.78 -18.18 0.65
CA LEU A 78 -4.50 -16.80 0.24
C LEU A 78 -3.13 -16.38 0.77
N THR A 79 -2.23 -15.89 -0.09
CA THR A 79 -0.91 -15.41 0.36
C THR A 79 -1.06 -14.28 1.37
N HIS A 80 -0.25 -14.32 2.44
CA HIS A 80 -0.26 -13.38 3.58
C HIS A 80 -1.49 -13.46 4.49
N GLY A 81 -2.66 -13.85 3.97
CA GLY A 81 -3.91 -13.94 4.71
C GLY A 81 -4.61 -12.59 4.89
N SER A 82 -5.93 -12.61 5.11
CA SER A 82 -6.73 -11.38 5.11
C SER A 82 -6.44 -10.47 6.32
N ASP A 83 -6.07 -11.06 7.46
CA ASP A 83 -5.68 -10.31 8.67
C ASP A 83 -4.41 -9.49 8.48
N VAL A 84 -3.41 -10.07 7.81
CA VAL A 84 -2.16 -9.35 7.51
C VAL A 84 -2.41 -8.22 6.51
N MET A 85 -3.28 -8.44 5.52
CA MET A 85 -3.68 -7.39 4.59
C MET A 85 -4.40 -6.25 5.33
N ALA A 86 -5.38 -6.57 6.18
CA ALA A 86 -6.09 -5.58 6.98
C ALA A 86 -5.13 -4.77 7.86
N TRP A 87 -4.12 -5.43 8.45
CA TRP A 87 -3.10 -4.77 9.26
C TRP A 87 -2.17 -3.88 8.42
N ASN A 88 -1.70 -4.35 7.26
CA ASN A 88 -0.71 -3.60 6.46
C ASN A 88 -1.31 -2.46 5.63
N MET A 89 -2.62 -2.49 5.35
CA MET A 89 -3.29 -1.44 4.59
C MET A 89 -3.27 -0.09 5.33
N ASP A 90 -3.14 -0.11 6.66
CA ASP A 90 -3.03 1.09 7.49
C ASP A 90 -1.58 1.38 7.89
N LYS A 91 -1.03 2.50 7.43
CA LYS A 91 0.34 2.96 7.72
C LYS A 91 0.65 3.13 9.22
N ALA A 92 -0.35 3.07 10.11
CA ALA A 92 -0.11 2.88 11.54
C ALA A 92 0.79 1.68 11.85
N TYR A 93 0.86 0.68 10.97
CA TYR A 93 1.79 -0.45 11.10
C TYR A 93 3.26 -0.01 11.21
N LEU A 94 3.66 1.12 10.61
CA LEU A 94 5.04 1.64 10.70
C LEU A 94 5.39 2.08 12.12
N VAL A 95 4.42 2.64 12.85
CA VAL A 95 4.60 2.99 14.27
C VAL A 95 4.71 1.73 15.11
N ALA A 96 3.82 0.75 14.88
CA ALA A 96 3.86 -0.53 15.58
C ALA A 96 5.17 -1.29 15.35
N LEU A 97 5.70 -1.27 14.11
CA LEU A 97 7.01 -1.86 13.80
C LEU A 97 8.17 -1.12 14.48
N ALA A 98 8.10 0.21 14.56
CA ALA A 98 9.10 1.01 15.29
C ALA A 98 9.11 0.63 16.79
N GLU A 99 7.94 0.53 17.40
CA GLU A 99 7.76 0.16 18.80
C GLU A 99 8.23 -1.28 19.08
N ALA A 100 7.99 -2.20 18.15
CA ALA A 100 8.44 -3.58 18.27
C ALA A 100 9.97 -3.72 18.13
N GLY A 101 10.65 -2.78 17.47
CA GLY A 101 12.11 -2.74 17.37
C GLY A 101 12.75 -3.88 16.55
N VAL A 102 11.95 -4.63 15.79
CA VAL A 102 12.41 -5.85 15.09
C VAL A 102 13.09 -5.52 13.76
N VAL A 103 12.71 -4.42 13.10
CA VAL A 103 13.27 -3.97 11.81
C VAL A 103 13.46 -2.46 11.82
N PRO A 104 14.48 -1.92 11.12
CA PRO A 104 14.61 -0.48 10.95
C PRO A 104 13.45 0.05 10.11
N VAL A 105 12.77 1.07 10.61
CA VAL A 105 11.69 1.77 9.91
C VAL A 105 11.97 3.26 9.82
N VAL A 106 11.40 3.91 8.81
CA VAL A 106 11.42 5.38 8.72
C VAL A 106 10.65 5.94 9.92
N PRO A 107 11.23 6.86 10.71
CA PRO A 107 10.52 7.50 11.81
C PRO A 107 9.18 8.06 11.34
N SER A 108 8.11 7.60 11.99
CA SER A 108 6.72 7.87 11.58
C SER A 108 5.91 8.31 12.79
N ARG A 109 4.98 9.24 12.59
CA ARG A 109 4.05 9.73 13.62
C ARG A 109 2.65 9.82 13.03
N LEU A 110 1.65 9.33 13.76
CA LEU A 110 0.25 9.55 13.43
C LEU A 110 -0.13 10.99 13.76
N LEU A 111 -0.77 11.66 12.81
CA LEU A 111 -1.29 13.01 13.00
C LEU A 111 -2.78 12.90 13.35
N HIS A 112 -3.18 13.46 14.48
CA HIS A 112 -4.57 13.51 14.98
C HIS A 112 -5.17 14.91 14.88
N GLY A 113 -4.33 15.94 14.66
CA GLY A 113 -4.75 17.31 14.44
C GLY A 113 -3.68 18.17 13.76
N PRO A 114 -4.01 19.42 13.39
CA PRO A 114 -3.11 20.32 12.66
C PRO A 114 -1.80 20.61 13.41
N ASP A 115 -1.83 20.61 14.75
CA ASP A 115 -0.64 20.88 15.57
C ASP A 115 0.40 19.75 15.51
N ASP A 116 -0.02 18.51 15.18
CA ASP A 116 0.90 17.38 15.08
C ASP A 116 1.90 17.56 13.95
N LEU A 117 1.47 18.17 12.84
CA LEU A 117 2.34 18.43 11.70
C LEU A 117 3.41 19.47 12.05
N ALA A 118 3.03 20.53 12.77
CA ALA A 118 3.97 21.55 13.23
C ALA A 118 5.02 20.95 14.17
N ARG A 119 4.60 20.10 15.12
CA ARG A 119 5.52 19.37 16.00
C ARG A 119 6.44 18.42 15.23
N ALA A 120 5.91 17.63 14.32
CA ALA A 120 6.72 16.70 13.51
C ALA A 120 7.80 17.43 12.71
N ARG A 121 7.49 18.63 12.20
CA ARG A 121 8.47 19.49 11.50
C ARG A 121 9.52 20.08 12.43
N ALA A 122 9.14 20.48 13.63
CA ALA A 122 10.09 20.96 14.63
C ALA A 122 11.09 19.84 15.02
N ASP A 123 10.60 18.61 15.12
CA ASP A 123 11.41 17.45 15.52
C ASP A 123 12.29 16.92 14.38
N TRP A 124 11.77 16.89 13.14
CA TRP A 124 12.39 16.14 12.02
C TRP A 124 12.75 16.98 10.79
N GLY A 125 12.36 18.25 10.74
CA GLY A 125 12.60 19.12 9.58
C GLY A 125 11.64 18.83 8.42
N ASP A 126 12.19 18.34 7.30
CA ASP A 126 11.40 17.99 6.11
C ASP A 126 10.61 16.71 6.35
N VAL A 127 9.30 16.78 6.15
CA VAL A 127 8.39 15.65 6.37
C VAL A 127 7.53 15.37 5.14
N VAL A 128 7.21 14.09 4.96
CA VAL A 128 6.24 13.63 3.96
C VAL A 128 4.96 13.23 4.69
N VAL A 129 3.85 13.87 4.35
CA VAL A 129 2.52 13.52 4.89
C VAL A 129 1.86 12.56 3.91
N LYS A 130 1.28 11.47 4.42
CA LYS A 130 0.55 10.48 3.62
C LYS A 130 -0.76 10.08 4.33
N PRO A 131 -1.84 9.75 3.59
CA PRO A 131 -3.04 9.15 4.17
C PRO A 131 -2.71 7.81 4.85
N ARG A 132 -3.43 7.49 5.93
CA ARG A 132 -3.27 6.23 6.67
C ARG A 132 -3.45 5.01 5.77
N VAL A 133 -4.54 4.97 5.02
CA VAL A 133 -4.81 3.94 4.00
C VAL A 133 -4.37 4.43 2.63
N GLY A 134 -3.65 3.61 1.86
CA GLY A 134 -3.33 3.89 0.46
C GLY A 134 -2.03 3.24 -0.04
N ALA A 135 -1.96 3.03 -1.36
CA ALA A 135 -0.86 2.43 -2.13
C ALA A 135 -0.38 3.40 -3.23
N GLY A 136 0.76 3.11 -3.85
CA GLY A 136 1.20 3.76 -5.10
C GLY A 136 1.58 5.25 -5.03
N GLY A 137 1.69 5.86 -3.85
CA GLY A 137 2.04 7.29 -3.74
C GLY A 137 0.88 8.24 -4.02
N VAL A 138 -0.36 7.80 -3.85
CA VAL A 138 -1.52 8.70 -3.91
C VAL A 138 -1.60 9.51 -2.61
N GLY A 139 -1.75 10.84 -2.73
CA GLY A 139 -2.01 11.74 -1.60
C GLY A 139 -0.80 12.14 -0.76
N TRP A 140 0.45 11.92 -1.20
CA TRP A 140 1.59 12.46 -0.47
C TRP A 140 1.77 13.96 -0.73
N SER A 141 2.06 14.71 0.33
CA SER A 141 2.56 16.09 0.21
C SER A 141 3.93 16.19 0.86
N TRP A 142 4.88 16.79 0.15
CA TRP A 142 6.17 17.17 0.72
C TRP A 142 6.07 18.57 1.29
N SER A 143 6.62 18.75 2.47
CA SER A 143 6.50 20.00 3.17
C SER A 143 7.82 20.31 3.89
N SER A 144 8.47 21.41 3.50
CA SER A 144 9.71 21.91 4.12
C SER A 144 9.46 23.05 5.10
N PRO A 145 10.28 23.24 6.16
CA PRO A 145 10.20 24.41 7.04
C PRO A 145 10.24 25.68 6.19
N ARG A 146 9.17 26.48 6.22
CA ARG A 146 9.19 27.78 5.55
C ARG A 146 10.28 28.59 6.24
N SER A 147 11.34 28.96 5.51
CA SER A 147 12.32 29.91 6.03
C SER A 147 11.57 31.15 6.53
N PRO A 148 11.86 31.67 7.73
CA PRO A 148 11.25 32.93 8.16
C PRO A 148 11.64 33.99 7.13
N SER A 149 10.65 34.56 6.46
CA SER A 149 10.86 35.65 5.51
C SER A 149 11.50 36.80 6.28
N THR A 150 12.75 37.11 5.98
CA THR A 150 13.42 38.32 6.45
C THR A 150 12.58 39.51 6.00
N PRO A 151 12.14 40.41 6.90
CA PRO A 151 11.47 41.63 6.48
C PRO A 151 12.43 42.46 5.63
N SER A 152 12.05 42.74 4.39
CA SER A 152 12.75 43.71 3.54
C SER A 152 12.62 45.09 4.18
N THR A 153 13.64 45.53 4.92
CA THR A 153 13.80 46.94 5.27
C THR A 153 14.29 47.68 4.03
N SER A 154 13.38 48.32 3.30
CA SER A 154 13.74 49.36 2.34
C SER A 154 14.19 50.61 3.11
N PRO A 155 15.39 51.16 2.85
CA PRO A 155 15.73 52.49 3.35
C PRO A 155 15.13 53.55 2.42
N THR A 156 14.36 54.46 3.00
CA THR A 156 13.96 55.74 2.40
C THR A 156 15.12 56.75 2.44
N GLY A 157 15.30 57.51 1.36
CA GLY A 157 16.15 58.72 1.26
C GLY A 157 17.53 58.44 0.64
N HIS A 158 18.04 59.18 -0.35
CA HIS A 158 17.81 60.57 -0.77
C HIS A 158 17.70 60.73 -2.28
#